data_AF-A0A7K0DF08-F1
#
_entry.id   AF-A0A7K0DF08-F1
#
_cell.length_a   1.000
_cell.length_b   1.000
_cell.length_c   1.000
_cell.angle_alpha   90.00
_cell.angle_beta   90.00
_cell.angle_gamma   90.00
#
_symmetry.space_group_name_H-M   'P 1'
#
loop_
_entity.id
_entity.type
_entity.pdbx_description
1 polymer ?
#
loop_
_entity_poly.entity_id
_entity_poly.type
_entity_poly.pdbx_seq_one_letter_code
_entity_poly.pdbx_strand_id
1 'polypeptide(L)'
;MSTEAVGGNESGRADDPDDSDAVRAESGLGESGRAASADLDSTEADGSSPRRRTTLFVLLGACLLLTGFAIGVIARIPLQDKGDAAPNAVDVGFCQDMSVHHAQAVQMAALELSGGSDPEIKRFAYDILTTQQNQAGRMQGWLQLWQRPSVDPDGYMGWMSAHGGMHDSMGSMPSMSMSAQPTGAVQSMPGMATATEMNRLRQLTGPEQDTLFLQLMLRHHQGGITMVDYASTHADTDAVRTLATSMNATQQGEIQLMTQLLTARNAPPLPMT
;
A
#
# COMPACT_ATOMS: atom_id res chain seq x y z
N MET A 1 17.13 -24.50 -49.02
CA MET A 1 18.59 -24.74 -49.05
C MET A 1 19.18 -23.80 -48.01
N SER A 2 19.69 -24.18 -46.84
CA SER A 2 20.07 -25.45 -46.18
C SER A 2 20.19 -25.07 -44.67
N THR A 3 19.62 -25.77 -43.68
CA THR A 3 20.16 -26.92 -42.90
C THR A 3 21.62 -26.67 -42.43
N GLU A 4 22.12 -26.84 -41.19
CA GLU A 4 21.93 -27.74 -40.02
C GLU A 4 22.54 -27.02 -38.77
N ALA A 5 22.06 -27.13 -37.52
CA ALA A 5 22.18 -28.19 -36.49
C ALA A 5 23.60 -28.57 -36.01
N VAL A 6 23.74 -28.84 -34.70
CA VAL A 6 24.78 -29.55 -33.88
C VAL A 6 25.09 -28.70 -32.62
N GLY A 7 25.10 -29.15 -31.36
CA GLY A 7 24.94 -30.48 -30.73
C GLY A 7 25.89 -30.63 -29.52
N GLY A 8 25.36 -31.03 -28.34
CA GLY A 8 25.98 -31.84 -27.24
C GLY A 8 27.29 -31.37 -26.57
N ASN A 9 27.78 -31.88 -25.43
CA ASN A 9 27.32 -32.84 -24.41
C ASN A 9 28.38 -32.81 -23.24
N GLU A 10 27.93 -33.12 -22.01
CA GLU A 10 28.61 -33.74 -20.84
C GLU A 10 30.11 -33.59 -20.49
N SER A 11 30.37 -33.35 -19.19
CA SER A 11 31.13 -34.19 -18.21
C SER A 11 31.54 -33.33 -17.00
N GLY A 12 31.63 -33.74 -15.73
CA GLY A 12 31.62 -35.06 -15.10
C GLY A 12 32.83 -35.21 -14.14
N ARG A 13 32.56 -35.52 -12.85
CA ARG A 13 33.45 -36.11 -11.81
C ARG A 13 34.43 -35.18 -11.06
N ALA A 14 34.75 -35.35 -9.75
CA ALA A 14 34.77 -36.49 -8.80
C ALA A 14 34.53 -35.97 -7.35
N ASP A 15 33.81 -36.65 -6.42
CA ASP A 15 34.10 -37.91 -5.67
C ASP A 15 35.44 -37.92 -4.92
N ASP A 16 35.42 -37.97 -3.56
CA ASP A 16 35.80 -39.13 -2.70
C ASP A 16 35.89 -38.71 -1.18
N PRO A 17 36.17 -39.58 -0.17
CA PRO A 17 35.15 -40.24 0.67
C PRO A 17 35.43 -40.15 2.21
N ASP A 18 34.45 -40.46 3.08
CA ASP A 18 34.30 -41.65 3.95
C ASP A 18 35.23 -41.72 5.20
N ASP A 19 34.61 -41.82 6.38
CA ASP A 19 35.15 -42.61 7.50
C ASP A 19 33.99 -43.18 8.32
N SER A 20 33.87 -44.50 8.23
CA SER A 20 33.00 -45.45 8.92
C SER A 20 33.70 -45.87 10.23
N ASP A 21 33.04 -46.13 11.35
CA ASP A 21 32.54 -47.44 11.80
C ASP A 21 32.12 -47.24 13.28
N ALA A 22 30.92 -47.58 13.76
CA ALA A 22 30.36 -48.91 13.98
C ALA A 22 30.97 -49.70 15.18
N VAL A 23 30.11 -49.88 16.21
CA VAL A 23 29.84 -51.18 16.91
C VAL A 23 30.63 -51.56 18.19
N ARG A 24 29.94 -51.39 19.34
CA ARG A 24 29.44 -52.44 20.29
C ARG A 24 30.41 -53.23 21.23
N ALA A 25 29.92 -53.30 22.49
CA ALA A 25 29.86 -54.44 23.45
C ALA A 25 31.01 -54.76 24.43
N GLU A 26 30.62 -54.64 25.72
CA GLU A 26 30.55 -55.71 26.75
C GLU A 26 31.83 -56.29 27.40
N SER A 27 31.92 -56.02 28.72
CA SER A 27 32.04 -57.01 29.81
C SER A 27 33.35 -57.75 30.13
N GLY A 28 33.62 -57.89 31.44
CA GLY A 28 34.61 -58.77 32.08
C GLY A 28 35.04 -58.18 33.44
N LEU A 29 34.39 -58.45 34.58
CA LEU A 29 34.39 -59.66 35.45
C LEU A 29 35.74 -60.03 36.10
N GLY A 30 35.71 -60.10 37.44
CA GLY A 30 36.56 -60.92 38.32
C GLY A 30 37.43 -60.10 39.29
N GLU A 31 37.61 -60.41 40.58
CA GLU A 31 37.03 -61.40 41.48
C GLU A 31 37.57 -61.14 42.91
N SER A 32 36.84 -61.63 43.92
CA SER A 32 37.32 -62.16 45.22
C SER A 32 37.40 -61.22 46.45
N GLY A 33 36.89 -61.72 47.60
CA GLY A 33 37.37 -61.27 48.91
C GLY A 33 36.42 -61.14 50.12
N ARG A 34 35.66 -62.19 50.48
CA ARG A 34 35.49 -62.72 51.87
C ARG A 34 35.12 -61.79 53.07
N ALA A 35 33.87 -61.97 53.53
CA ALA A 35 33.37 -62.25 54.89
C ALA A 35 33.59 -61.32 56.12
N ALA A 36 32.51 -61.27 56.93
CA ALA A 36 32.36 -60.90 58.35
C ALA A 36 32.36 -59.40 58.67
N SER A 37 31.57 -58.83 59.58
CA SER A 37 30.46 -59.24 60.46
C SER A 37 30.04 -57.99 61.23
N ALA A 38 28.76 -57.89 61.62
CA ALA A 38 28.24 -57.11 62.76
C ALA A 38 28.38 -55.57 62.70
N ASP A 39 27.27 -54.85 62.63
CA ASP A 39 26.55 -54.34 63.81
C ASP A 39 25.60 -53.20 63.43
N LEU A 40 24.51 -53.15 64.17
CA LEU A 40 23.41 -52.19 64.10
C LEU A 40 23.90 -50.80 64.53
N ASP A 41 23.53 -49.72 63.81
CA ASP A 41 22.99 -48.50 64.42
C ASP A 41 22.56 -47.46 63.37
N SER A 42 21.39 -46.86 63.63
CA SER A 42 21.02 -45.46 63.36
C SER A 42 20.80 -44.91 61.94
N THR A 43 19.52 -44.56 61.74
CA THR A 43 19.02 -43.30 61.13
C THR A 43 18.92 -43.24 59.62
N GLU A 44 17.73 -43.52 59.09
CA GLU A 44 17.28 -42.98 57.81
C GLU A 44 17.15 -41.46 57.93
N ALA A 45 18.21 -40.74 57.55
CA ALA A 45 18.12 -39.35 57.17
C ALA A 45 17.77 -39.31 55.67
N ASP A 46 16.55 -38.88 55.35
CA ASP A 46 16.09 -38.54 54.00
C ASP A 46 17.02 -37.46 53.39
N GLY A 47 18.03 -37.95 52.67
CA GLY A 47 19.04 -37.17 51.98
C GLY A 47 18.46 -36.55 50.72
N SER A 48 17.69 -35.47 50.85
CA SER A 48 17.46 -34.57 49.71
C SER A 48 18.81 -33.95 49.31
N SER A 49 19.46 -34.56 48.32
CA SER A 49 20.80 -34.18 47.86
C SER A 49 20.84 -32.69 47.49
N PRO A 50 21.88 -31.94 47.90
CA PRO A 50 21.97 -30.49 47.70
C PRO A 50 21.85 -30.09 46.23
N ARG A 51 22.26 -31.00 45.33
CA ARG A 51 22.10 -30.88 43.87
C ARG A 51 20.63 -30.78 43.43
N ARG A 52 19.71 -31.54 44.04
CA ARG A 52 18.28 -31.53 43.71
C ARG A 52 17.61 -30.22 44.10
N ARG A 53 18.02 -29.65 45.25
CA ARG A 53 17.54 -28.33 45.70
C ARG A 53 18.04 -27.20 44.81
N THR A 54 19.32 -27.20 44.43
CA THR A 54 19.87 -26.20 43.50
C THR A 54 19.23 -26.28 42.12
N THR A 55 18.98 -27.48 41.57
CA THR A 55 18.27 -27.64 40.29
C THR A 55 16.84 -27.10 40.37
N LEU A 56 16.15 -27.31 41.50
CA LEU A 56 14.80 -26.78 41.70
C LEU A 56 14.78 -25.25 41.73
N PHE A 57 15.74 -24.61 42.41
CA PHE A 57 15.86 -23.15 42.44
C PHE A 57 16.25 -22.55 41.08
N VAL A 58 17.14 -23.21 40.34
CA VAL A 58 17.52 -22.79 38.96
C VAL A 58 16.32 -22.88 38.01
N LEU A 59 15.55 -23.97 38.08
CA LEU A 59 14.33 -24.13 37.27
C LEU A 59 13.27 -23.10 37.65
N LEU A 60 13.09 -22.82 38.95
CA LEU A 60 12.14 -21.81 39.42
C LEU A 60 12.56 -20.40 38.95
N GLY A 61 13.85 -20.08 39.03
CA GLY A 61 14.41 -18.82 38.56
C GLY A 61 14.29 -18.66 37.04
N ALA A 62 14.58 -19.72 36.28
CA ALA A 62 14.39 -19.72 34.83
C ALA A 62 12.91 -19.56 34.44
N CYS A 63 12.00 -20.20 35.17
CA CYS A 63 10.56 -20.07 34.94
C CYS A 63 10.06 -18.65 35.25
N LEU A 64 10.52 -18.03 36.34
CA LEU A 64 10.24 -16.63 36.68
C LEU A 64 10.79 -15.65 35.63
N LEU A 65 11.99 -15.88 35.12
CA LEU A 65 12.58 -15.08 34.05
C LEU A 65 11.80 -15.22 32.74
N LEU A 66 11.43 -16.43 32.34
CA LEU A 66 10.63 -16.67 31.14
C LEU A 66 9.22 -16.07 31.27
N THR A 67 8.61 -16.15 32.44
CA THR A 67 7.30 -15.56 32.70
C THR A 67 7.38 -14.03 32.70
N GLY A 68 8.41 -13.45 33.34
CA GLY A 68 8.66 -12.02 33.31
C GLY A 68 8.99 -11.50 31.91
N PHE A 69 9.73 -12.25 31.12
CA PHE A 69 10.00 -11.94 29.71
C PHE A 69 8.73 -12.05 28.86
N ALA A 70 7.93 -13.10 29.03
CA ALA A 70 6.66 -13.25 28.32
C ALA A 70 5.68 -12.13 28.67
N ILE A 71 5.53 -11.79 29.96
CA ILE A 71 4.71 -10.65 30.40
C ILE A 71 5.28 -9.35 29.87
N GLY A 72 6.60 -9.16 29.89
CA GLY A 72 7.27 -7.97 29.35
C GLY A 72 7.06 -7.82 27.84
N VAL A 73 7.09 -8.92 27.09
CA VAL A 73 6.79 -8.95 25.65
C VAL A 73 5.30 -8.65 25.42
N ILE A 74 4.39 -9.32 26.14
CA ILE A 74 2.94 -9.12 26.01
C ILE A 74 2.53 -7.69 26.40
N ALA A 75 3.12 -7.12 27.45
CA ALA A 75 2.86 -5.75 27.90
C ALA A 75 3.44 -4.69 26.94
N ARG A 76 4.40 -5.07 26.08
CA ARG A 76 4.95 -4.24 25.00
C ARG A 76 4.20 -4.42 23.68
N ILE A 77 3.32 -5.42 23.55
CA ILE A 77 2.39 -5.51 22.42
C ILE A 77 1.38 -4.39 22.62
N PRO A 78 1.31 -3.39 21.72
CA PRO A 78 0.26 -2.40 21.80
C PRO A 78 -1.07 -3.11 21.56
N LEU A 79 -1.80 -3.42 22.64
CA LEU A 79 -3.20 -3.88 22.60
C LEU A 79 -4.17 -2.73 22.30
N GLN A 80 -3.64 -1.58 21.93
CA GLN A 80 -4.43 -0.52 21.32
C GLN A 80 -4.55 -0.86 19.84
N ASP A 81 -5.57 -1.67 19.53
CA ASP A 81 -6.37 -1.42 18.34
C ASP A 81 -6.89 0.03 18.46
N LYS A 82 -6.04 1.00 18.14
CA LYS A 82 -6.53 2.09 17.29
C LYS A 82 -6.66 1.44 15.91
N GLY A 83 -7.62 0.52 15.77
CA GLY A 83 -8.08 0.14 14.45
C GLY A 83 -8.47 1.46 13.80
N ASP A 84 -7.91 1.74 12.63
CA ASP A 84 -8.33 2.88 11.82
C ASP A 84 -9.86 2.93 11.90
N ALA A 85 -10.41 4.10 12.25
CA ALA A 85 -11.85 4.27 12.31
C ALA A 85 -12.46 3.65 11.04
N ALA A 86 -13.50 2.84 11.19
CA ALA A 86 -14.14 2.22 10.05
C ALA A 86 -14.41 3.29 8.98
N PRO A 87 -14.10 3.02 7.69
CA PRO A 87 -14.12 4.05 6.66
C PRO A 87 -15.51 4.67 6.58
N ASN A 88 -15.58 5.99 6.58
CA ASN A 88 -16.82 6.72 6.40
C ASN A 88 -17.18 6.82 4.90
N ALA A 89 -18.29 7.49 4.59
CA ALA A 89 -18.73 7.65 3.20
C ALA A 89 -17.73 8.43 2.34
N VAL A 90 -16.98 9.38 2.94
CA VAL A 90 -15.94 10.15 2.25
C VAL A 90 -14.75 9.27 1.93
N ASP A 91 -14.29 8.43 2.87
CA ASP A 91 -13.18 7.48 2.63
C ASP A 91 -13.48 6.56 1.44
N VAL A 92 -14.67 5.96 1.43
CA VAL A 92 -15.08 5.01 0.39
C VAL A 92 -15.30 5.73 -0.94
N GLY A 93 -16.12 6.80 -0.94
CA GLY A 93 -16.49 7.51 -2.16
C GLY A 93 -15.31 8.20 -2.84
N PHE A 94 -14.41 8.82 -2.06
CA PHE A 94 -13.17 9.38 -2.60
C PHE A 94 -12.31 8.31 -3.26
N CYS A 95 -12.12 7.16 -2.61
CA CYS A 95 -11.31 6.08 -3.16
C CYS A 95 -11.93 5.52 -4.45
N GLN A 96 -13.26 5.39 -4.52
CA GLN A 96 -13.95 4.92 -5.73
C GLN A 96 -13.76 5.90 -6.89
N ASP A 97 -14.10 7.16 -6.65
CA ASP A 97 -14.10 8.19 -7.68
C ASP A 97 -12.69 8.56 -8.15
N MET A 98 -11.78 8.81 -7.21
CA MET A 98 -10.41 9.20 -7.55
C MET A 98 -9.63 8.02 -8.18
N SER A 99 -10.00 6.76 -7.93
CA SER A 99 -9.43 5.63 -8.68
C SER A 99 -9.82 5.67 -10.15
N VAL A 100 -11.07 6.02 -10.47
CA VAL A 100 -11.55 6.17 -11.86
C VAL A 100 -10.92 7.38 -12.53
N HIS A 101 -10.81 8.50 -11.80
CA HIS A 101 -10.17 9.73 -12.27
C HIS A 101 -8.70 9.47 -12.62
N HIS A 102 -7.93 8.89 -11.70
CA HIS A 102 -6.53 8.54 -11.92
C HIS A 102 -6.31 7.52 -13.05
N ALA A 103 -7.23 6.56 -13.23
CA ALA A 103 -7.11 5.61 -14.32
C ALA A 103 -7.14 6.30 -15.70
N GLN A 104 -7.90 7.39 -15.85
CA GLN A 104 -7.91 8.16 -17.09
C GLN A 104 -6.61 8.96 -17.28
N ALA A 105 -6.06 9.56 -16.21
CA ALA A 105 -4.75 10.21 -16.28
C ALA A 105 -3.64 9.24 -16.72
N VAL A 106 -3.61 8.03 -16.15
CA VAL A 106 -2.69 6.96 -16.55
C VAL A 106 -2.85 6.63 -18.04
N GLN A 107 -4.09 6.53 -18.54
CA GLN A 107 -4.35 6.27 -19.95
C GLN A 107 -3.85 7.41 -20.85
N MET A 108 -4.10 8.67 -20.51
CA MET A 108 -3.61 9.83 -21.27
C MET A 108 -2.08 9.86 -21.30
N ALA A 109 -1.43 9.62 -20.16
CA ALA A 109 0.03 9.59 -20.05
C ALA A 109 0.64 8.45 -20.87
N ALA A 110 0.02 7.26 -20.89
CA ALA A 110 0.48 6.15 -21.72
C ALA A 110 0.42 6.48 -23.23
N LEU A 111 -0.63 7.20 -23.67
CA LEU A 111 -0.74 7.66 -25.06
C LEU A 111 0.39 8.64 -25.41
N GLU A 112 0.64 9.62 -24.54
CA GLU A 112 1.72 10.60 -24.69
C GLU A 112 3.10 9.93 -24.76
N LEU A 113 3.39 8.96 -23.90
CA LEU A 113 4.65 8.20 -23.94
C LEU A 113 4.85 7.48 -25.28
N SER A 114 3.76 7.02 -25.90
CA SER A 114 3.82 6.25 -27.14
C SER A 114 3.93 7.11 -28.40
N GLY A 115 3.22 8.25 -28.48
CA GLY A 115 3.14 9.04 -29.70
C GLY A 115 3.73 10.45 -29.59
N GLY A 116 3.99 10.94 -28.39
CA GLY A 116 4.53 12.28 -28.16
C GLY A 116 5.99 12.40 -28.61
N SER A 117 6.41 13.63 -28.90
CA SER A 117 7.74 13.94 -29.44
C SER A 117 8.67 14.67 -28.48
N ASP A 118 8.12 15.46 -27.57
CA ASP A 118 8.92 16.30 -26.67
C ASP A 118 9.48 15.49 -25.48
N PRO A 119 10.81 15.36 -25.32
CA PRO A 119 11.40 14.61 -24.20
C PRO A 119 11.03 15.14 -22.81
N GLU A 120 10.77 16.44 -22.67
CA GLU A 120 10.33 17.02 -21.40
C GLU A 120 8.91 16.57 -21.05
N ILE A 121 8.00 16.61 -22.02
CA ILE A 121 6.60 16.19 -21.82
C ILE A 121 6.50 14.69 -21.60
N LYS A 122 7.31 13.89 -22.31
CA LYS A 122 7.33 12.43 -22.08
C LYS A 122 7.84 12.06 -20.69
N ARG A 123 8.84 12.77 -20.15
CA ARG A 123 9.29 12.57 -18.76
C ARG A 123 8.18 12.92 -17.79
N PHE A 124 7.55 14.07 -17.99
CA PHE A 124 6.42 14.50 -17.17
C PHE A 124 5.24 13.51 -17.22
N ALA A 125 4.91 12.98 -18.40
CA ALA A 125 3.89 11.94 -18.57
C ALA A 125 4.27 10.65 -17.83
N TYR A 126 5.55 10.24 -17.86
CA TYR A 126 6.03 9.09 -17.09
C TYR A 126 5.85 9.29 -15.58
N ASP A 127 6.14 10.48 -15.07
CA ASP A 127 6.00 10.80 -13.64
C ASP A 127 4.53 10.76 -13.21
N ILE A 128 3.62 11.33 -14.02
CA ILE A 128 2.17 11.23 -13.80
C ILE A 128 1.73 9.77 -13.82
N LEU A 129 2.12 9.01 -14.85
CA LEU A 129 1.72 7.62 -15.01
C LEU A 129 2.09 6.80 -13.78
N THR A 130 3.35 6.87 -13.36
CA THR A 130 3.85 6.07 -12.25
C THR A 130 3.22 6.49 -10.91
N THR A 131 3.11 7.80 -10.67
CA THR A 131 2.53 8.33 -9.43
C THR A 131 1.04 8.02 -9.32
N GLN A 132 0.26 8.32 -10.35
CA GLN A 132 -1.19 8.12 -10.32
C GLN A 132 -1.58 6.64 -10.38
N GLN A 133 -0.79 5.80 -11.07
CA GLN A 133 -1.00 4.34 -11.04
C GLN A 133 -0.79 3.76 -9.64
N ASN A 134 0.24 4.22 -8.90
CA ASN A 134 0.46 3.80 -7.52
C ASN A 134 -0.69 4.23 -6.61
N GLN A 135 -1.12 5.47 -6.74
CA GLN A 135 -2.22 6.04 -5.95
C GLN A 135 -3.54 5.32 -6.21
N ALA A 136 -3.89 5.06 -7.47
CA ALA A 136 -5.07 4.26 -7.84
C ALA A 136 -5.01 2.85 -7.24
N GLY A 137 -3.85 2.19 -7.29
CA GLY A 137 -3.65 0.87 -6.68
C GLY A 137 -3.85 0.87 -5.16
N ARG A 138 -3.39 1.91 -4.46
CA ARG A 138 -3.60 2.06 -3.02
C ARG A 138 -5.08 2.20 -2.66
N MET A 139 -5.79 3.08 -3.37
CA MET A 139 -7.22 3.31 -3.14
C MET A 139 -8.05 2.04 -3.44
N GLN A 140 -7.75 1.35 -4.54
CA GLN A 140 -8.36 0.05 -4.85
C GLN A 140 -8.06 -1.02 -3.80
N GLY A 141 -6.84 -1.05 -3.28
CA GLY A 141 -6.44 -1.95 -2.19
C GLY A 141 -7.22 -1.68 -0.90
N TRP A 142 -7.41 -0.41 -0.55
CA TRP A 142 -8.24 -0.04 0.62
C TRP A 142 -9.71 -0.44 0.43
N LEU A 143 -10.29 -0.20 -0.75
CA LEU A 143 -11.65 -0.64 -1.05
C LEU A 143 -11.82 -2.16 -0.90
N GLN A 144 -10.84 -2.95 -1.35
CA GLN A 144 -10.85 -4.41 -1.15
C GLN A 144 -10.75 -4.79 0.32
N LEU A 145 -9.87 -4.14 1.09
CA LEU A 145 -9.71 -4.39 2.53
C LEU A 145 -11.01 -4.09 3.29
N TRP A 146 -11.71 -3.02 2.90
CA TRP A 146 -12.99 -2.62 3.49
C TRP A 146 -14.19 -3.36 2.92
N GLN A 147 -13.98 -4.29 1.98
CA GLN A 147 -15.03 -5.04 1.29
C GLN A 147 -16.07 -4.12 0.63
N ARG A 148 -15.58 -3.06 -0.03
CA ARG A 148 -16.38 -2.11 -0.79
C ARG A 148 -16.20 -2.31 -2.30
N PRO A 149 -17.24 -2.09 -3.12
CA PRO A 149 -17.11 -2.09 -4.57
C PRO A 149 -16.08 -1.05 -5.04
N SER A 150 -15.38 -1.34 -6.14
CA SER A 150 -14.39 -0.42 -6.72
C SER A 150 -15.00 0.82 -7.39
N VAL A 151 -16.30 0.82 -7.64
CA VAL A 151 -17.06 1.92 -8.24
C VAL A 151 -18.41 2.03 -7.53
N ASP A 152 -18.95 3.24 -7.44
CA ASP A 152 -20.29 3.50 -6.92
C ASP A 152 -21.33 3.36 -8.06
N PRO A 153 -22.35 2.48 -7.94
CA PRO A 153 -23.39 2.36 -8.96
C PRO A 153 -24.32 3.58 -9.04
N ASP A 154 -24.40 4.41 -8.01
CA ASP A 154 -25.32 5.55 -7.93
C ASP A 154 -24.75 6.82 -8.58
N GLY A 155 -23.54 6.74 -9.12
CA GLY A 155 -22.83 7.82 -9.81
C GLY A 155 -21.64 8.35 -9.00
N TYR A 156 -21.09 9.49 -9.42
CA TYR A 156 -19.89 10.06 -8.81
C TYR A 156 -20.24 11.17 -7.84
N MET A 157 -19.34 11.45 -6.89
CA MET A 157 -19.31 12.63 -6.03
C MET A 157 -20.47 12.75 -5.02
N GLY A 158 -21.33 11.73 -4.90
CA GLY A 158 -22.43 11.73 -3.92
C GLY A 158 -21.95 11.88 -2.47
N TRP A 159 -20.77 11.35 -2.17
CA TRP A 159 -20.10 11.42 -0.87
C TRP A 159 -19.71 12.84 -0.45
N MET A 160 -19.53 13.78 -1.39
CA MET A 160 -19.19 15.18 -1.09
C MET A 160 -20.39 16.00 -0.58
N SER A 161 -21.60 15.46 -0.72
CA SER A 161 -22.85 16.11 -0.27
C SER A 161 -23.22 15.70 1.16
N ALA A 162 -22.65 14.60 1.67
CA ALA A 162 -23.11 13.92 2.87
C ALA A 162 -22.90 14.71 4.18
N HIS A 163 -22.11 15.79 4.17
CA HIS A 163 -21.85 16.63 5.35
C HIS A 163 -22.50 18.03 5.28
N GLY A 164 -23.29 18.33 4.23
CA GLY A 164 -23.96 19.63 4.05
C GLY A 164 -25.28 19.82 4.82
N GLY A 165 -25.59 18.96 5.80
CA GLY A 165 -26.86 18.93 6.52
C GLY A 165 -27.03 19.93 7.67
N MET A 166 -26.36 21.09 7.64
CA MET A 166 -26.57 22.18 8.61
C MET A 166 -26.53 23.55 7.91
N HIS A 167 -27.50 23.82 7.04
CA HIS A 167 -27.79 25.19 6.57
C HIS A 167 -29.26 25.61 6.78
N ASP A 168 -29.98 24.96 7.69
CA ASP A 168 -31.28 25.44 8.18
C ASP A 168 -31.12 26.37 9.39
N SER A 169 -30.47 27.52 9.20
CA SER A 169 -30.68 28.75 9.97
C SER A 169 -29.58 29.76 9.64
N MET A 170 -29.92 30.76 8.81
CA MET A 170 -29.62 32.19 8.98
C MET A 170 -29.83 32.90 7.64
N GLY A 171 -30.95 33.63 7.55
CA GLY A 171 -31.03 34.95 6.92
C GLY A 171 -30.70 35.09 5.44
N SER A 172 -31.74 35.36 4.65
CA SER A 172 -31.68 35.92 3.30
C SER A 172 -30.62 37.02 3.15
N MET A 173 -29.57 36.72 2.37
CA MET A 173 -28.76 37.72 1.68
C MET A 173 -28.69 37.29 0.20
N PRO A 174 -28.99 38.16 -0.77
CA PRO A 174 -28.82 37.84 -2.17
C PRO A 174 -27.32 37.96 -2.50
N SER A 175 -26.61 36.82 -2.49
CA SER A 175 -25.22 36.74 -2.93
C SER A 175 -25.16 36.27 -4.39
N MET A 176 -24.25 36.91 -5.12
CA MET A 176 -23.89 36.74 -6.52
C MET A 176 -23.96 35.29 -7.02
N SER A 177 -24.36 35.15 -8.29
CA SER A 177 -24.35 33.91 -9.09
C SER A 177 -23.01 33.18 -9.01
N MET A 178 -22.85 32.33 -7.99
CA MET A 178 -21.98 31.18 -8.02
C MET A 178 -22.79 30.06 -8.66
N SER A 179 -22.27 29.51 -9.76
CA SER A 179 -22.79 28.31 -10.41
C SER A 179 -23.18 27.29 -9.33
N ALA A 180 -24.46 26.94 -9.23
CA ALA A 180 -24.94 26.02 -8.20
C ALA A 180 -24.11 24.73 -8.25
N GLN A 181 -23.35 24.44 -7.19
CA GLN A 181 -22.74 23.13 -7.02
C GLN A 181 -23.85 22.08 -7.08
N PRO A 182 -23.75 21.04 -7.93
CA PRO A 182 -24.74 19.99 -7.98
C PRO A 182 -24.91 19.36 -6.60
N THR A 183 -26.13 19.40 -6.05
CA THR A 183 -26.47 18.69 -4.82
C THR A 183 -26.85 17.26 -5.20
N GLY A 184 -25.89 16.33 -5.16
CA GLY A 184 -26.11 14.92 -5.45
C GLY A 184 -25.10 14.32 -6.43
N ALA A 185 -25.27 13.02 -6.72
CA ALA A 185 -24.38 12.29 -7.61
C ALA A 185 -24.41 12.86 -9.04
N VAL A 186 -23.24 12.94 -9.67
CA VAL A 186 -23.05 13.44 -11.04
C VAL A 186 -22.68 12.29 -11.98
N GLN A 187 -22.99 12.46 -13.27
CA GLN A 187 -22.72 11.45 -14.29
C GLN A 187 -21.26 11.43 -14.77
N SER A 188 -20.53 12.53 -14.58
CA SER A 188 -19.10 12.64 -14.88
C SER A 188 -18.42 13.48 -13.81
N MET A 189 -17.23 13.06 -13.39
CA MET A 189 -16.40 13.87 -12.51
C MET A 189 -15.85 15.11 -13.23
N PRO A 190 -15.59 16.21 -12.51
CA PRO A 190 -15.02 17.41 -13.10
C PRO A 190 -13.68 17.16 -13.79
N GLY A 191 -13.50 17.78 -14.95
CA GLY A 191 -12.22 17.80 -15.66
C GLY A 191 -11.87 16.54 -16.45
N MET A 192 -12.68 15.48 -16.36
CA MET A 192 -12.50 14.25 -17.16
C MET A 192 -12.46 14.57 -18.66
N ALA A 193 -11.56 13.91 -19.38
CA ALA A 193 -11.56 13.89 -20.84
C ALA A 193 -12.75 13.07 -21.36
N THR A 194 -13.46 13.61 -22.34
CA THR A 194 -14.55 12.91 -23.03
C THR A 194 -14.00 11.79 -23.91
N ALA A 195 -14.86 10.84 -24.30
CA ALA A 195 -14.48 9.80 -25.25
C ALA A 195 -13.97 10.37 -26.59
N THR A 196 -14.55 11.48 -27.05
CA THR A 196 -14.10 12.17 -28.27
C THR A 196 -12.70 12.74 -28.12
N GLU A 197 -12.41 13.38 -26.98
CA GLU A 197 -11.07 13.92 -26.70
C GLU A 197 -10.03 12.81 -26.53
N MET A 198 -10.37 11.71 -25.84
CA MET A 198 -9.48 10.54 -25.73
C MET A 198 -9.21 9.89 -27.09
N ASN A 199 -10.21 9.81 -27.96
CA ASN A 199 -10.02 9.34 -29.33
C ASN A 199 -9.14 10.28 -30.14
N ARG A 200 -9.31 11.60 -29.95
CA ARG A 200 -8.47 12.60 -30.61
C ARG A 200 -7.02 12.49 -30.16
N LEU A 201 -6.78 12.39 -28.84
CA LEU A 201 -5.44 12.19 -28.28
C LEU A 201 -4.76 10.95 -28.84
N ARG A 202 -5.49 9.83 -28.99
CA ARG A 202 -4.95 8.59 -29.57
C ARG A 202 -4.56 8.71 -31.05
N GLN A 203 -5.23 9.58 -31.80
CA GLN A 203 -5.00 9.75 -33.25
C GLN A 203 -3.88 10.74 -33.57
N LEU A 204 -3.54 11.63 -32.64
CA LEU A 204 -2.45 12.57 -32.80
C LEU A 204 -1.11 11.91 -32.46
N THR A 205 -0.04 12.46 -33.01
CA THR A 205 1.35 12.11 -32.69
C THR A 205 2.18 13.39 -32.72
N GLY A 206 3.35 13.38 -32.08
CA GLY A 206 4.29 14.50 -32.11
C GLY A 206 3.74 15.74 -31.40
N PRO A 207 4.14 16.96 -31.83
CA PRO A 207 3.86 18.19 -31.10
C PRO A 207 2.36 18.48 -30.87
N GLU A 208 1.50 18.01 -31.77
CA GLU A 208 0.05 18.13 -31.62
C GLU A 208 -0.49 17.23 -30.51
N GLN A 209 0.08 16.03 -30.34
CA GLN A 209 -0.28 15.15 -29.23
C GLN A 209 0.23 15.72 -27.90
N ASP A 210 1.48 16.16 -27.88
CA ASP A 210 2.14 16.81 -26.74
C ASP A 210 1.25 17.96 -26.20
N THR A 211 0.75 18.80 -27.10
CA THR A 211 -0.12 19.94 -26.76
C THR A 211 -1.48 19.49 -26.21
N LEU A 212 -2.14 18.53 -26.87
CA LEU A 212 -3.45 18.06 -26.43
C LEU A 212 -3.35 17.29 -25.09
N PHE A 213 -2.28 16.53 -24.88
CA PHE A 213 -2.01 15.87 -23.61
C PHE A 213 -1.94 16.89 -22.47
N LEU A 214 -1.12 17.94 -22.60
CA LEU A 214 -1.00 19.00 -21.59
C LEU A 214 -2.33 19.71 -21.34
N GLN A 215 -3.08 20.01 -22.41
CA GLN A 215 -4.39 20.66 -22.30
C GLN A 215 -5.40 19.82 -21.52
N LEU A 216 -5.51 18.52 -21.83
CA LEU A 216 -6.43 17.62 -21.16
C LEU A 216 -5.99 17.35 -19.73
N MET A 217 -4.70 17.10 -19.51
CA MET A 217 -4.15 16.81 -18.18
C MET A 217 -4.24 18.02 -17.26
N LEU A 218 -4.06 19.25 -17.76
CA LEU A 218 -4.28 20.46 -16.98
C LEU A 218 -5.73 20.55 -16.48
N ARG A 219 -6.70 20.37 -17.40
CA ARG A 219 -8.13 20.40 -17.04
C ARG A 219 -8.49 19.26 -16.08
N HIS A 220 -7.92 18.08 -16.29
CA HIS A 220 -8.10 16.92 -15.44
C HIS A 220 -7.64 17.19 -14.01
N HIS A 221 -6.41 17.66 -13.81
CA HIS A 221 -5.88 18.03 -12.51
C HIS A 221 -6.69 19.13 -11.82
N GLN A 222 -7.11 20.16 -12.57
CA GLN A 222 -7.96 21.22 -12.04
C GLN A 222 -9.31 20.68 -11.52
N GLY A 223 -9.89 19.69 -12.21
CA GLY A 223 -11.11 19.02 -11.76
C GLY A 223 -10.92 18.18 -10.50
N GLY A 224 -9.75 17.55 -10.35
CA GLY A 224 -9.39 16.72 -9.19
C GLY A 224 -9.17 17.51 -7.90
N ILE A 225 -8.80 18.79 -7.96
CA ILE A 225 -8.50 19.62 -6.77
C ILE A 225 -9.66 19.61 -5.77
N THR A 226 -10.88 19.83 -6.23
CA THR A 226 -12.06 19.90 -5.35
C THR A 226 -12.27 18.59 -4.58
N MET A 227 -12.05 17.45 -5.24
CA MET A 227 -12.19 16.13 -4.63
C MET A 227 -11.12 15.87 -3.57
N VAL A 228 -9.86 16.15 -3.89
CA VAL A 228 -8.74 15.92 -2.95
C VAL A 228 -8.80 16.89 -1.77
N ASP A 229 -9.21 18.14 -1.99
CA ASP A 229 -9.40 19.12 -0.92
C ASP A 229 -10.46 18.66 0.08
N TYR A 230 -11.63 18.25 -0.42
CA TYR A 230 -12.70 17.75 0.42
C TYR A 230 -12.29 16.50 1.21
N ALA A 231 -11.71 15.51 0.54
CA ALA A 231 -11.28 14.27 1.19
C ALA A 231 -10.17 14.51 2.23
N SER A 232 -9.25 15.45 1.98
CA SER A 232 -8.19 15.79 2.94
C SER A 232 -8.73 16.33 4.27
N THR A 233 -9.95 16.90 4.25
CA THR A 233 -10.60 17.49 5.42
C THR A 233 -11.64 16.56 6.08
N HIS A 234 -12.35 15.74 5.29
CA HIS A 234 -13.55 15.02 5.75
C HIS A 234 -13.43 13.48 5.77
N ALA A 235 -12.36 12.90 5.22
CA ALA A 235 -12.11 11.46 5.35
C ALA A 235 -11.79 11.13 6.82
N ASP A 236 -12.27 10.00 7.35
CA ASP A 236 -12.00 9.59 8.74
C ASP A 236 -10.69 8.78 8.85
N THR A 237 -10.31 8.08 7.78
CA THR A 237 -9.09 7.28 7.75
C THR A 237 -7.86 8.16 7.55
N ASP A 238 -6.89 8.09 8.48
CA ASP A 238 -5.63 8.85 8.40
C ASP A 238 -4.87 8.63 7.09
N ALA A 239 -4.86 7.38 6.62
CA ALA A 239 -4.21 7.01 5.36
C ALA A 239 -4.84 7.70 4.13
N VAL A 240 -6.17 7.86 4.13
CA VAL A 240 -6.90 8.55 3.05
C VAL A 240 -6.63 10.05 3.11
N ARG A 241 -6.76 10.69 4.28
CA ARG A 241 -6.45 12.11 4.45
C ARG A 241 -5.02 12.42 4.00
N THR A 242 -4.05 11.63 4.45
CA THR A 242 -2.63 11.80 4.10
C THR A 242 -2.41 11.68 2.61
N LEU A 243 -3.06 10.72 1.95
CA LEU A 243 -2.98 10.57 0.50
C LEU A 243 -3.57 11.79 -0.23
N ALA A 244 -4.77 12.23 0.17
CA ALA A 244 -5.44 13.38 -0.43
C ALA A 244 -4.62 14.67 -0.27
N THR A 245 -4.03 14.92 0.91
CA THR A 245 -3.12 16.06 1.13
C THR A 245 -1.90 16.00 0.22
N SER A 246 -1.28 14.82 0.08
CA SER A 246 -0.12 14.62 -0.81
C SER A 246 -0.48 14.83 -2.29
N MET A 247 -1.65 14.34 -2.71
CA MET A 247 -2.16 14.56 -4.07
C MET A 247 -2.39 16.05 -4.34
N ASN A 248 -2.98 16.79 -3.41
CA ASN A 248 -3.22 18.23 -3.58
C ASN A 248 -1.90 18.99 -3.79
N ALA A 249 -0.89 18.74 -2.94
CA ALA A 249 0.42 19.38 -3.06
C ALA A 249 1.10 19.05 -4.41
N THR A 250 1.04 17.79 -4.83
CA THR A 250 1.64 17.33 -6.09
C THR A 250 0.93 17.97 -7.29
N GLN A 251 -0.40 17.88 -7.35
CA GLN A 251 -1.19 18.39 -8.47
C GLN A 251 -1.05 19.90 -8.65
N GLN A 252 -0.90 20.68 -7.57
CA GLN A 252 -0.65 22.12 -7.69
C GLN A 252 0.67 22.43 -8.42
N GLY A 253 1.74 21.69 -8.14
CA GLY A 253 3.01 21.83 -8.86
C GLY A 253 2.88 21.43 -10.33
N GLU A 254 2.19 20.31 -10.59
CA GLU A 254 1.96 19.80 -11.96
C GLU A 254 1.11 20.77 -12.80
N ILE A 255 0.08 21.40 -12.21
CA ILE A 255 -0.72 22.45 -12.86
C ILE A 255 0.14 23.65 -13.26
N GLN A 256 1.04 24.10 -12.38
CA GLN A 256 1.94 25.21 -12.68
C GLN A 256 2.87 24.87 -13.84
N LEU A 257 3.45 23.66 -13.81
CA LEU A 257 4.32 23.17 -14.88
C LEU A 257 3.57 23.09 -16.22
N MET A 258 2.40 22.44 -16.26
CA MET A 258 1.60 22.34 -17.49
C MET A 258 1.20 23.71 -18.03
N THR A 259 0.86 24.66 -17.16
CA THR A 259 0.56 26.04 -17.55
C THR A 259 1.76 26.70 -18.23
N GLN A 260 2.97 26.52 -17.68
CA GLN A 260 4.20 27.05 -18.27
C GLN A 260 4.51 26.39 -19.62
N LEU A 261 4.38 25.06 -19.71
CA LEU A 261 4.62 24.30 -20.94
C LEU A 261 3.65 24.70 -22.06
N LEU A 262 2.37 24.89 -21.74
CA LEU A 262 1.37 25.39 -22.69
C LEU A 262 1.65 26.83 -23.13
N THR A 263 2.02 27.70 -22.20
CA THR A 263 2.39 29.09 -22.49
C THR A 263 3.57 29.16 -23.46
N ALA A 264 4.63 28.37 -23.22
CA ALA A 264 5.79 28.29 -24.09
C ALA A 264 5.45 27.83 -25.53
N ARG A 265 4.34 27.11 -25.69
CA ARG A 265 3.83 26.60 -26.98
C ARG A 265 2.78 27.50 -27.62
N ASN A 266 2.45 28.64 -27.00
CA ASN A 266 1.33 29.51 -27.41
C ASN A 266 -0.01 28.76 -27.51
N ALA A 267 -0.19 27.72 -26.69
CA ALA A 267 -1.39 26.90 -26.66
C ALA A 267 -2.26 27.31 -25.46
N PRO A 268 -3.53 27.74 -25.66
CA PRO A 268 -4.41 28.08 -24.55
C PRO A 268 -4.90 26.82 -23.81
N PRO A 269 -5.20 26.91 -22.50
CA PRO A 269 -5.90 25.85 -21.77
C PRO A 269 -7.28 25.55 -22.36
N LEU A 270 -7.76 24.31 -22.16
CA LEU A 270 -9.16 23.96 -22.46
C LEU A 270 -10.10 24.52 -21.39
N PRO A 271 -11.37 24.83 -21.72
CA PRO A 271 -12.36 25.21 -20.74
C PRO A 271 -12.68 24.02 -19.81
N MET A 272 -13.04 24.32 -18.56
CA MET A 272 -13.58 23.32 -17.64
C MET A 272 -14.92 22.79 -18.17
N THR A 273 -15.14 21.48 -17.99
CA THR A 273 -16.35 20.75 -18.35
C THR A 273 -16.79 19.86 -17.21
#